data_AF-A0A965G4Y0-F1
#
_entry.id   AF-A0A965G4Y0-F1
#
_cell.length_a   1.000
_cell.length_b   1.000
_cell.length_c   1.000
_cell.angle_alpha   90.00
_cell.angle_beta   90.00
_cell.angle_gamma   90.00
#
_symmetry.space_group_name_H-M   'P 1'
#
loop_
_entity.id
_entity.type
_entity.pdbx_description
1 polymer ?
#
loop_
_entity_poly.entity_id
_entity_poly.type
_entity_poly.pdbx_seq_one_letter_code
_entity_poly.pdbx_strand_id
1 'polypeptide(L)'
;ATGTFDIVNAQANLIFNATSGTYNQTLVKTGAGTLTYSNASSQQLTGNVIVLGGKLSLGGASNRAYGSNLYVTNATVEVITSSEAQTIKGNIYLNGGTLSAAAGVTANGSYGHFALENTGTKIFVTGDTTSTIAANLNLGGWHDIDVANGAAAIDLDVTGMLNHQPNVIWGMSRKYGAGTMRIRAGGNNTAGTYIYDGEVIFGTGGLGKGVSGQAYKVDFYNAPTLTWDAGNTEDITQAQDAGWGMYLEDGATPTLNVGTNNVTFANTINAGDSRIKSGGIIKRGTGTLTFGGSMDYRGDTVVMEGTLATSAADRIGDGSRIVIGTNGTLRTGGSEWTYQSISNAGVVNLQNNWLGSGDDGRSLVQTGQ
;
A
#
# COMPACT_ATOMS: atom_id res chain seq x y z
N ALA A 1 20.96 27.16 -20.40
CA ALA A 1 20.84 28.35 -19.52
C ALA A 1 20.06 27.94 -18.28
N THR A 2 20.63 28.11 -17.09
CA THR A 2 19.93 27.93 -15.81
C THR A 2 19.08 29.17 -15.55
N GLY A 3 17.79 28.99 -15.30
CA GLY A 3 16.84 30.06 -15.06
C GLY A 3 15.50 29.50 -14.59
N THR A 4 14.68 30.33 -13.97
CA THR A 4 13.28 30.01 -13.65
C THR A 4 12.42 30.53 -14.79
N PHE A 5 11.66 29.66 -15.43
CA PHE A 5 10.66 30.06 -16.41
C PHE A 5 9.30 30.09 -15.70
N ASP A 6 8.98 31.25 -15.13
CA ASP A 6 7.78 31.46 -14.35
C ASP A 6 6.63 31.85 -15.27
N ILE A 7 5.66 30.95 -15.45
CA ILE A 7 4.40 31.29 -16.12
C ILE A 7 3.46 31.77 -15.03
N VAL A 8 3.67 33.04 -14.70
CA VAL A 8 2.87 33.76 -13.73
C VAL A 8 1.48 33.98 -14.30
N ASN A 9 0.48 33.37 -13.66
CA ASN A 9 -0.93 33.75 -13.76
C ASN A 9 -1.64 33.48 -15.09
N ALA A 10 -1.59 32.24 -15.58
CA ALA A 10 -2.51 31.79 -16.62
C ALA A 10 -3.95 31.71 -16.06
N GLN A 11 -4.70 32.83 -16.11
CA GLN A 11 -6.16 32.86 -15.92
C GLN A 11 -6.91 32.26 -17.14
N ALA A 12 -6.18 31.99 -18.23
CA ALA A 12 -6.63 31.36 -19.47
C ALA A 12 -5.70 30.21 -19.87
N ASN A 13 -6.11 29.39 -20.84
CA ASN A 13 -5.31 28.25 -21.31
C ASN A 13 -4.03 28.71 -22.04
N LEU A 14 -2.85 28.32 -21.56
CA LEU A 14 -1.57 28.60 -22.21
C LEU A 14 -0.97 27.31 -22.79
N ILE A 15 -0.40 27.38 -23.99
CA ILE A 15 0.23 26.25 -24.68
C ILE A 15 1.72 26.51 -24.82
N PHE A 16 2.56 25.62 -24.28
CA PHE A 16 4.01 25.65 -24.49
C PHE A 16 4.42 24.81 -25.68
N ASN A 17 4.67 25.49 -26.81
CA ASN A 17 5.24 24.87 -27.99
C ASN A 17 6.76 25.08 -28.02
N ALA A 18 7.48 24.04 -27.65
CA ALA A 18 8.92 23.98 -27.68
C ALA A 18 9.30 23.08 -28.87
N THR A 19 10.34 23.42 -29.62
CA THR A 19 10.62 22.79 -30.93
C THR A 19 11.46 21.51 -30.80
N SER A 20 12.39 21.45 -29.85
CA SER A 20 13.14 20.25 -29.41
C SER A 20 14.16 20.62 -28.31
N GLY A 21 14.47 19.68 -27.41
CA GLY A 21 15.57 19.81 -26.44
C GLY A 21 15.26 19.39 -25.00
N THR A 22 16.27 19.50 -24.15
CA THR A 22 16.20 19.31 -22.70
C THR A 22 16.13 20.67 -22.00
N TYR A 23 15.11 20.86 -21.15
CA TYR A 23 14.83 22.11 -20.44
C TYR A 23 15.09 21.91 -18.95
N ASN A 24 16.26 22.36 -18.48
CA ASN A 24 16.67 22.26 -17.08
C ASN A 24 16.16 23.41 -16.19
N GLN A 25 15.25 24.22 -16.70
CA GLN A 25 14.65 25.34 -15.96
C GLN A 25 13.56 24.83 -15.03
N THR A 26 13.37 25.52 -13.91
CA THR A 26 12.20 25.25 -13.06
C THR A 26 10.95 25.79 -13.76
N LEU A 27 9.96 24.92 -13.95
CA LEU A 27 8.63 25.27 -14.43
C LEU A 27 7.73 25.51 -13.23
N VAL A 28 7.15 26.71 -13.12
CA VAL A 28 6.17 27.03 -12.09
C VAL A 28 4.82 27.33 -12.74
N LYS A 29 3.79 26.59 -12.33
CA LYS A 29 2.40 26.77 -12.74
C LYS A 29 1.57 27.24 -11.54
N THR A 30 1.05 28.45 -11.64
CA THR A 30 0.12 29.06 -10.66
C THR A 30 -1.25 29.36 -11.30
N GLY A 31 -2.22 29.77 -10.49
CA GLY A 31 -3.56 30.16 -10.96
C GLY A 31 -4.47 28.99 -11.33
N ALA A 32 -5.78 29.24 -11.44
CA ALA A 32 -6.79 28.19 -11.61
C ALA A 32 -6.86 27.57 -13.02
N GLY A 33 -6.27 28.20 -14.03
CA GLY A 33 -6.34 27.76 -15.43
C GLY A 33 -5.53 26.49 -15.75
N THR A 34 -5.67 26.02 -17.00
CA THR A 34 -4.89 24.88 -17.51
C THR A 34 -3.66 25.35 -18.29
N LEU A 35 -2.51 24.73 -18.02
CA LEU A 35 -1.33 24.84 -18.85
C LEU A 35 -1.12 23.56 -19.63
N THR A 36 -1.02 23.61 -20.96
CA THR A 36 -0.84 22.42 -21.80
C THR A 36 0.57 22.36 -22.38
N TYR A 37 1.22 21.20 -22.23
CA TYR A 37 2.53 20.89 -22.79
C TYR A 37 2.44 19.61 -23.65
N SER A 38 2.31 19.75 -24.98
CA SER A 38 1.82 18.66 -25.86
C SER A 38 2.58 18.43 -27.19
N ASN A 39 3.83 18.88 -27.32
CA ASN A 39 4.65 18.81 -28.55
C ASN A 39 4.99 17.38 -29.07
N ALA A 40 5.17 17.22 -30.38
CA ALA A 40 5.40 15.90 -31.00
C ALA A 40 6.80 15.28 -30.78
N SER A 41 7.81 16.08 -30.39
CA SER A 41 9.16 15.60 -30.08
C SER A 41 9.32 15.30 -28.58
N SER A 42 10.13 14.29 -28.23
CA SER A 42 10.50 14.00 -26.84
C SER A 42 11.25 15.20 -26.25
N GLN A 43 10.58 15.96 -25.40
CA GLN A 43 11.15 17.17 -24.80
C GLN A 43 11.12 17.03 -23.29
N GLN A 44 12.30 17.06 -22.70
CA GLN A 44 12.52 16.65 -21.33
C GLN A 44 12.60 17.89 -20.45
N LEU A 45 11.57 18.14 -19.63
CA LEU A 45 11.72 18.99 -18.45
C LEU A 45 12.61 18.21 -17.48
N THR A 46 13.80 18.75 -17.23
CA THR A 46 14.77 18.19 -16.26
C THR A 46 14.93 19.07 -15.02
N GLY A 47 14.48 20.32 -15.07
CA GLY A 47 14.38 21.18 -13.89
C GLY A 47 13.08 20.90 -13.12
N ASN A 48 12.97 21.34 -11.87
CA ASN A 48 11.78 21.08 -11.05
C ASN A 48 10.48 21.53 -11.75
N VAL A 49 9.41 20.76 -11.60
CA VAL A 49 8.07 21.12 -12.06
C VAL A 49 7.22 21.37 -10.82
N ILE A 50 6.72 22.60 -10.66
CA ILE A 50 5.97 23.03 -9.49
C ILE A 50 4.60 23.50 -9.95
N VAL A 51 3.54 22.85 -9.47
CA VAL A 51 2.13 23.14 -9.81
C VAL A 51 1.39 23.51 -8.53
N LEU A 52 1.09 24.80 -8.36
CA LEU A 52 0.51 25.38 -7.13
C LEU A 52 -0.98 25.74 -7.27
N GLY A 53 -1.59 25.41 -8.41
CA GLY A 53 -3.00 25.61 -8.66
C GLY A 53 -3.41 25.30 -10.09
N GLY A 54 -4.70 25.02 -10.27
CA GLY A 54 -5.27 24.68 -11.58
C GLY A 54 -4.72 23.36 -12.11
N LYS A 55 -4.44 23.32 -13.42
CA LYS A 55 -4.04 22.08 -14.10
C LYS A 55 -2.80 22.24 -14.96
N LEU A 56 -1.91 21.25 -14.96
CA LEU A 56 -0.86 21.04 -15.95
C LEU A 56 -1.21 19.80 -16.77
N SER A 57 -1.55 19.98 -18.04
CA SER A 57 -1.86 18.90 -18.97
C SER A 57 -0.62 18.52 -19.79
N LEU A 58 -0.23 17.24 -19.76
CA LEU A 58 0.94 16.69 -20.43
C LEU A 58 0.48 15.80 -21.61
N GLY A 59 0.75 16.25 -22.84
CA GLY A 59 0.30 15.61 -24.10
C GLY A 59 1.42 15.03 -24.96
N GLY A 60 1.29 14.95 -26.28
CA GLY A 60 2.28 14.45 -27.28
C GLY A 60 3.25 13.32 -26.85
N ALA A 61 4.55 13.45 -27.16
CA ALA A 61 5.57 12.40 -26.96
C ALA A 61 5.90 12.05 -25.49
N SER A 62 6.44 10.84 -25.28
CA SER A 62 6.96 10.32 -23.99
C SER A 62 8.00 11.23 -23.34
N ASN A 63 8.14 11.08 -22.01
CA ASN A 63 9.24 11.63 -21.20
C ASN A 63 9.24 13.16 -21.00
N ARG A 64 8.08 13.78 -20.76
CA ARG A 64 8.04 15.24 -20.56
C ARG A 64 8.56 15.73 -19.22
N ALA A 65 8.38 14.95 -18.16
CA ALA A 65 8.86 15.26 -16.81
C ALA A 65 10.17 14.50 -16.48
N TYR A 66 10.96 14.20 -17.51
CA TYR A 66 12.12 13.33 -17.42
C TYR A 66 13.30 14.06 -16.78
N GLY A 67 13.42 13.98 -15.45
CA GLY A 67 14.54 14.54 -14.66
C GLY A 67 14.12 15.45 -13.51
N SER A 68 12.86 15.87 -13.50
CA SER A 68 12.31 16.81 -12.52
C SER A 68 11.89 16.13 -11.22
N ASN A 69 12.08 16.82 -10.09
CA ASN A 69 11.12 16.66 -9.00
C ASN A 69 9.79 17.28 -9.43
N LEU A 70 8.68 16.63 -9.09
CA LEU A 70 7.33 17.10 -9.38
C LEU A 70 6.65 17.50 -8.08
N TYR A 71 6.26 18.76 -7.95
CA TYR A 71 5.52 19.28 -6.79
C TYR A 71 4.10 19.62 -7.25
N VAL A 72 3.10 19.06 -6.60
CA VAL A 72 1.68 19.28 -6.90
C VAL A 72 0.95 19.65 -5.62
N THR A 73 0.60 20.92 -5.50
CA THR A 73 -0.07 21.47 -4.32
C THR A 73 -1.44 22.03 -4.72
N ASN A 74 -2.51 21.44 -4.20
CA ASN A 74 -3.90 21.83 -4.49
C ASN A 74 -4.17 22.05 -6.00
N ALA A 75 -3.62 21.13 -6.80
CA ALA A 75 -3.59 21.23 -8.26
C ALA A 75 -3.63 19.85 -8.91
N THR A 76 -3.72 19.84 -10.24
CA THR A 76 -3.76 18.60 -11.02
C THR A 76 -2.63 18.57 -12.05
N VAL A 77 -1.96 17.44 -12.16
CA VAL A 77 -1.18 17.06 -13.33
C VAL A 77 -1.96 15.97 -14.07
N GLU A 78 -2.26 16.21 -15.33
CA GLU A 78 -3.14 15.36 -16.14
C GLU A 78 -2.43 14.89 -17.41
N VAL A 79 -2.37 13.58 -17.64
CA VAL A 79 -1.92 13.03 -18.91
C VAL A 79 -3.07 13.10 -19.93
N ILE A 80 -2.80 13.69 -21.09
CA ILE A 80 -3.80 13.89 -22.16
C ILE A 80 -3.49 13.13 -23.46
N THR A 81 -2.45 12.28 -23.46
CA THR A 81 -2.06 11.46 -24.62
C THR A 81 -2.03 9.99 -24.28
N SER A 82 -2.63 9.19 -25.15
CA SER A 82 -2.62 7.73 -25.06
C SER A 82 -1.28 7.13 -25.46
N SER A 83 -0.97 5.96 -24.89
CA SER A 83 0.16 5.10 -25.28
C SER A 83 1.57 5.64 -25.01
N GLU A 84 1.70 6.88 -24.54
CA GLU A 84 2.97 7.52 -24.18
C GLU A 84 3.03 7.73 -22.67
N ALA A 85 4.08 7.20 -22.02
CA ALA A 85 4.23 7.35 -20.57
C ALA A 85 4.96 8.65 -20.21
N GLN A 86 4.47 9.31 -19.17
CA GLN A 86 5.12 10.46 -18.55
C GLN A 86 6.10 9.95 -17.48
N THR A 87 7.33 9.75 -17.91
CA THR A 87 8.39 9.27 -17.02
C THR A 87 8.89 10.38 -16.10
N ILE A 88 9.05 10.03 -14.83
CA ILE A 88 9.52 10.87 -13.75
C ILE A 88 10.76 10.21 -13.14
N LYS A 89 11.87 10.96 -13.06
CA LYS A 89 13.14 10.51 -12.46
C LYS A 89 13.44 11.13 -11.10
N GLY A 90 12.89 12.32 -10.82
CA GLY A 90 12.96 12.93 -9.50
C GLY A 90 11.83 12.46 -8.59
N ASN A 91 11.73 13.03 -7.39
CA ASN A 91 10.67 12.68 -6.45
C ASN A 91 9.35 13.38 -6.80
N ILE A 92 8.24 12.78 -6.36
CA ILE A 92 6.91 13.39 -6.43
C ILE A 92 6.54 13.90 -5.04
N TYR A 93 6.06 15.13 -4.95
CA TYR A 93 5.57 15.75 -3.73
C TYR A 93 4.11 16.14 -3.95
N LEU A 94 3.20 15.54 -3.18
CA LEU A 94 1.77 15.82 -3.23
C LEU A 94 1.33 16.50 -1.93
N ASN A 95 0.57 17.58 -2.06
CA ASN A 95 -0.07 18.28 -0.95
C ASN A 95 -1.46 18.76 -1.39
N GLY A 96 -2.48 17.92 -1.19
CA GLY A 96 -3.77 18.06 -1.87
C GLY A 96 -3.67 17.95 -3.40
N GLY A 97 -2.58 17.39 -3.90
CA GLY A 97 -2.28 17.30 -5.33
C GLY A 97 -2.89 16.07 -5.97
N THR A 98 -3.23 16.17 -7.26
CA THR A 98 -3.78 15.06 -8.05
C THR A 98 -2.90 14.72 -9.25
N LEU A 99 -2.54 13.44 -9.41
CA LEU A 99 -2.04 12.88 -10.66
C LEU A 99 -3.18 12.14 -11.37
N SER A 100 -3.48 12.50 -12.62
CA SER A 100 -4.65 12.00 -13.34
C SER A 100 -4.36 11.75 -14.82
N ALA A 101 -5.29 11.08 -15.48
CA ALA A 101 -5.35 10.94 -16.93
C ALA A 101 -6.72 11.43 -17.40
N ALA A 102 -6.76 12.13 -18.53
CA ALA A 102 -8.02 12.63 -19.07
C ALA A 102 -8.93 11.47 -19.52
N ALA A 103 -10.24 11.74 -19.56
CA ALA A 103 -11.22 10.74 -19.96
C ALA A 103 -10.91 10.16 -21.36
N GLY A 104 -10.87 8.84 -21.48
CA GLY A 104 -10.56 8.13 -22.73
C GLY A 104 -9.06 8.02 -23.04
N VAL A 105 -8.17 8.61 -22.25
CA VAL A 105 -6.73 8.40 -22.38
C VAL A 105 -6.38 7.00 -21.89
N THR A 106 -5.67 6.24 -22.72
CA THR A 106 -5.25 4.88 -22.40
C THR A 106 -3.79 4.86 -22.00
N ALA A 107 -3.48 4.20 -20.88
CA ALA A 107 -2.13 4.00 -20.40
C ALA A 107 -1.22 3.33 -21.44
N ASN A 108 0.09 3.62 -21.37
CA ASN A 108 1.09 2.77 -21.99
C ASN A 108 1.05 1.38 -21.33
N GLY A 109 1.00 0.30 -22.11
CA GLY A 109 0.85 -1.06 -21.59
C GLY A 109 2.00 -1.50 -20.68
N SER A 110 3.21 -0.96 -20.87
CA SER A 110 4.38 -1.30 -20.07
C SER A 110 4.60 -0.33 -18.90
N TYR A 111 4.26 0.94 -19.09
CA TYR A 111 4.71 2.04 -18.24
C TYR A 111 3.58 2.85 -17.59
N GLY A 112 2.31 2.46 -17.78
CA GLY A 112 1.20 3.21 -17.21
C GLY A 112 1.00 4.58 -17.89
N HIS A 113 0.37 5.51 -17.19
CA HIS A 113 0.32 6.92 -17.62
C HIS A 113 1.55 7.68 -17.11
N PHE A 114 1.94 7.40 -15.87
CA PHE A 114 3.15 7.89 -15.24
C PHE A 114 4.07 6.70 -14.95
N ALA A 115 5.37 6.90 -15.11
CA ALA A 115 6.37 5.89 -14.78
C ALA A 115 7.46 6.47 -13.90
N LEU A 116 7.75 5.80 -12.77
CA LEU A 116 8.93 6.10 -11.98
C LEU A 116 10.09 5.28 -12.53
N GLU A 117 11.07 5.96 -13.12
CA GLU A 117 12.26 5.31 -13.68
C GLU A 117 13.41 5.46 -12.67
N ASN A 118 13.96 4.33 -12.23
CA ASN A 118 15.02 4.12 -11.23
C ASN A 118 14.52 3.76 -9.82
N THR A 119 15.12 2.70 -9.26
CA THR A 119 15.04 2.37 -7.84
C THR A 119 15.38 3.59 -6.99
N GLY A 120 14.50 3.96 -6.06
CA GLY A 120 14.74 5.03 -5.08
C GLY A 120 13.97 6.33 -5.32
N THR A 121 13.28 6.51 -6.46
CA THR A 121 12.33 7.61 -6.59
C THR A 121 11.24 7.49 -5.54
N LYS A 122 10.97 8.58 -4.81
CA LYS A 122 10.01 8.61 -3.71
C LYS A 122 8.78 9.44 -4.05
N ILE A 123 7.67 9.09 -3.43
CA ILE A 123 6.46 9.89 -3.36
C ILE A 123 6.31 10.39 -1.93
N PHE A 124 6.28 11.69 -1.74
CA PHE A 124 6.02 12.34 -0.47
C PHE A 124 4.61 12.90 -0.47
N VAL A 125 3.82 12.57 0.55
CA VAL A 125 2.47 13.09 0.74
C VAL A 125 2.42 13.86 2.05
N THR A 126 1.99 15.12 1.97
CA THR A 126 1.96 16.06 3.09
C THR A 126 0.70 16.93 3.05
N GLY A 127 0.47 17.72 4.10
CA GLY A 127 -0.64 18.66 4.18
C GLY A 127 -1.93 18.02 4.68
N ASP A 128 -2.96 18.84 4.80
CA ASP A 128 -4.22 18.49 5.50
C ASP A 128 -5.35 18.03 4.56
N THR A 129 -5.05 17.96 3.26
CA THR A 129 -6.00 17.61 2.21
C THR A 129 -5.54 16.36 1.49
N THR A 130 -6.47 15.45 1.22
CA THR A 130 -6.22 14.21 0.47
C THR A 130 -5.52 14.50 -0.85
N SER A 131 -4.36 13.87 -1.05
CA SER A 131 -3.71 13.76 -2.35
C SER A 131 -4.25 12.54 -3.11
N THR A 132 -4.25 12.59 -4.43
CA THR A 132 -4.85 11.54 -5.25
C THR A 132 -3.93 11.09 -6.38
N ILE A 133 -3.78 9.78 -6.54
CA ILE A 133 -3.19 9.17 -7.74
C ILE A 133 -4.31 8.43 -8.46
N ALA A 134 -4.89 9.10 -9.46
CA ALA A 134 -6.00 8.58 -10.27
C ALA A 134 -5.56 7.97 -11.61
N ALA A 135 -4.33 8.25 -12.04
CA ALA A 135 -3.75 7.63 -13.22
C ALA A 135 -2.93 6.39 -12.83
N ASN A 136 -2.87 5.41 -13.74
CA ASN A 136 -1.94 4.29 -13.61
C ASN A 136 -0.50 4.79 -13.43
N LEU A 137 0.14 4.33 -12.36
CA LEU A 137 1.49 4.67 -11.97
C LEU A 137 2.35 3.42 -11.95
N ASN A 138 3.33 3.40 -12.85
CA ASN A 138 4.31 2.34 -12.92
C ASN A 138 5.44 2.57 -11.90
N LEU A 139 5.68 1.56 -11.07
CA LEU A 139 6.76 1.51 -10.09
C LEU A 139 7.89 0.68 -10.69
N GLY A 140 8.85 1.30 -11.37
CA GLY A 140 9.98 0.63 -12.00
C GLY A 140 11.13 0.32 -11.03
N GLY A 141 10.91 -0.51 -10.01
CA GLY A 141 11.92 -0.84 -8.99
C GLY A 141 11.38 -0.80 -7.56
N TRP A 142 12.22 -0.41 -6.59
CA TRP A 142 11.76 -0.12 -5.23
C TRP A 142 11.44 1.36 -5.07
N HIS A 143 10.24 1.66 -4.61
CA HIS A 143 9.78 3.04 -4.42
C HIS A 143 9.19 3.25 -3.04
N ASP A 144 9.57 4.35 -2.42
CA ASP A 144 9.02 4.76 -1.13
C ASP A 144 7.81 5.65 -1.37
N ILE A 145 6.76 5.38 -0.61
CA ILE A 145 5.56 6.22 -0.53
C ILE A 145 5.49 6.66 0.93
N ASP A 146 6.05 7.84 1.20
CA ASP A 146 6.10 8.44 2.53
C ASP A 146 4.87 9.34 2.72
N VAL A 147 3.95 8.89 3.56
CA VAL A 147 2.65 9.54 3.78
C VAL A 147 2.62 10.08 5.19
N ALA A 148 2.77 11.40 5.32
CA ALA A 148 2.63 12.09 6.59
C ALA A 148 1.18 12.06 7.08
N ASN A 149 1.00 12.13 8.39
CA ASN A 149 -0.33 12.20 9.02
C ASN A 149 -0.85 13.64 8.99
N GLY A 150 -1.67 13.97 8.00
CA GLY A 150 -2.38 15.24 7.90
C GLY A 150 -3.73 15.21 8.62
N ALA A 151 -4.51 16.28 8.49
CA ALA A 151 -5.87 16.31 9.02
C ALA A 151 -6.89 15.47 8.21
N ALA A 152 -6.52 14.98 7.03
CA ALA A 152 -7.41 14.18 6.19
C ALA A 152 -7.57 12.77 6.76
N ALA A 153 -8.78 12.20 6.67
CA ALA A 153 -8.99 10.80 7.05
C ALA A 153 -8.23 9.81 6.13
N ILE A 154 -7.97 10.23 4.89
CA ILE A 154 -7.14 9.54 3.92
C ILE A 154 -6.18 10.59 3.36
N ASP A 155 -4.89 10.46 3.65
CA ASP A 155 -3.87 11.39 3.19
C ASP A 155 -3.52 11.14 1.72
N LEU A 156 -3.47 9.87 1.31
CA LEU A 156 -3.25 9.46 -0.07
C LEU A 156 -4.33 8.47 -0.53
N ASP A 157 -5.10 8.85 -1.55
CA ASP A 157 -6.08 7.97 -2.19
C ASP A 157 -5.61 7.55 -3.59
N VAL A 158 -5.31 6.28 -3.77
CA VAL A 158 -4.86 5.69 -5.02
C VAL A 158 -6.04 5.00 -5.69
N THR A 159 -6.51 5.60 -6.78
CA THR A 159 -7.66 5.14 -7.56
C THR A 159 -7.27 4.62 -8.96
N GLY A 160 -6.10 5.00 -9.45
CA GLY A 160 -5.45 4.36 -10.60
C GLY A 160 -4.69 3.10 -10.21
N MET A 161 -4.27 2.30 -11.20
CA MET A 161 -3.49 1.09 -10.93
C MET A 161 -2.06 1.43 -10.52
N LEU A 162 -1.56 0.76 -9.48
CA LEU A 162 -0.13 0.60 -9.24
C LEU A 162 0.34 -0.65 -9.99
N ASN A 163 1.23 -0.45 -10.95
CA ASN A 163 1.73 -1.56 -11.77
C ASN A 163 3.25 -1.56 -11.84
N HIS A 164 3.79 -2.69 -12.25
CA HIS A 164 5.15 -2.77 -12.79
C HIS A 164 5.11 -3.13 -14.28
N GLN A 165 6.28 -3.14 -14.92
CA GLN A 165 6.39 -3.58 -16.31
C GLN A 165 5.91 -5.04 -16.46
N PRO A 166 4.99 -5.36 -17.40
CA PRO A 166 4.49 -6.72 -17.58
C PRO A 166 5.62 -7.76 -17.68
N ASN A 167 5.48 -8.87 -16.95
CA ASN A 167 6.46 -9.98 -16.90
C ASN A 167 7.83 -9.63 -16.27
N VAL A 168 7.96 -8.49 -15.60
CA VAL A 168 9.16 -8.14 -14.84
C VAL A 168 8.86 -8.21 -13.36
N ILE A 169 9.67 -8.90 -12.58
CA ILE A 169 9.44 -9.11 -11.14
C ILE A 169 9.87 -7.94 -10.23
N TRP A 170 10.12 -6.76 -10.82
CA TRP A 170 10.46 -5.53 -10.11
C TRP A 170 9.21 -4.67 -9.90
N GLY A 171 9.25 -3.67 -9.03
CA GLY A 171 8.11 -2.77 -8.80
C GLY A 171 7.38 -3.03 -7.51
N MET A 172 8.08 -2.74 -6.42
CA MET A 172 7.59 -2.85 -5.06
C MET A 172 7.35 -1.46 -4.49
N SER A 173 6.34 -1.36 -3.63
CA SER A 173 6.03 -0.14 -2.88
C SER A 173 6.38 -0.33 -1.41
N ARG A 174 7.08 0.64 -0.81
CA ARG A 174 7.32 0.73 0.64
C ARG A 174 6.55 1.91 1.21
N LYS A 175 5.56 1.64 2.04
CA LYS A 175 4.78 2.66 2.76
C LYS A 175 5.51 3.07 4.03
N TYR A 176 5.80 4.36 4.15
CA TYR A 176 6.36 5.02 5.33
C TYR A 176 5.41 6.13 5.83
N GLY A 177 5.74 6.68 6.99
CA GLY A 177 5.01 7.79 7.60
C GLY A 177 3.72 7.35 8.29
N ALA A 178 3.31 8.10 9.30
CA ALA A 178 2.17 7.75 10.16
C ALA A 178 0.79 7.92 9.50
N GLY A 179 0.71 8.51 8.31
CA GLY A 179 -0.55 8.81 7.62
C GLY A 179 -1.20 7.60 6.95
N THR A 180 -2.42 7.82 6.47
CA THR A 180 -3.30 6.82 5.88
C THR A 180 -3.20 6.82 4.36
N MET A 181 -2.82 5.68 3.78
CA MET A 181 -2.85 5.43 2.35
C MET A 181 -3.98 4.46 2.01
N ARG A 182 -4.88 4.85 1.11
CA ARG A 182 -5.90 3.96 0.57
C ARG A 182 -5.56 3.54 -0.85
N ILE A 183 -5.52 2.24 -1.11
CA ILE A 183 -5.36 1.65 -2.43
C ILE A 183 -6.68 1.00 -2.83
N ARG A 184 -7.39 1.63 -3.77
CA ARG A 184 -8.70 1.12 -4.20
C ARG A 184 -8.57 -0.14 -5.07
N ALA A 185 -9.70 -0.83 -5.24
CA ALA A 185 -9.77 -2.15 -5.85
C ALA A 185 -9.35 -2.19 -7.33
N GLY A 186 -8.65 -3.26 -7.71
CA GLY A 186 -8.56 -3.78 -9.07
C GLY A 186 -7.30 -3.44 -9.88
N GLY A 187 -6.69 -4.47 -10.46
CA GLY A 187 -5.69 -4.34 -11.52
C GLY A 187 -4.26 -4.07 -11.06
N ASN A 188 -4.02 -3.89 -9.76
CA ASN A 188 -2.64 -3.72 -9.30
C ASN A 188 -1.83 -4.97 -9.58
N ASN A 189 -0.61 -4.73 -10.02
CA ASN A 189 0.33 -5.75 -10.42
C ASN A 189 1.70 -5.24 -10.00
N THR A 190 1.87 -4.93 -8.71
CA THR A 190 3.17 -4.71 -8.09
C THR A 190 3.68 -6.03 -7.55
N ALA A 191 5.00 -6.18 -7.43
CA ALA A 191 5.60 -7.42 -6.94
C ALA A 191 5.31 -7.64 -5.45
N GLY A 192 5.32 -6.56 -4.65
CA GLY A 192 5.04 -6.62 -3.22
C GLY A 192 4.68 -5.26 -2.61
N THR A 193 3.99 -5.31 -1.47
CA THR A 193 3.62 -4.13 -0.68
C THR A 193 4.21 -4.23 0.72
N TYR A 194 5.15 -3.34 1.03
CA TYR A 194 5.92 -3.35 2.28
C TYR A 194 5.43 -2.18 3.13
N ILE A 195 5.10 -2.42 4.40
CA ILE A 195 4.45 -1.43 5.26
C ILE A 195 5.29 -1.24 6.52
N TYR A 196 5.84 -0.05 6.69
CA TYR A 196 6.68 0.30 7.83
C TYR A 196 5.94 1.06 8.93
N ASP A 197 4.99 1.91 8.55
CA ASP A 197 4.26 2.76 9.50
C ASP A 197 2.94 3.27 8.91
N GLY A 198 2.08 3.77 9.79
CA GLY A 198 0.77 4.32 9.47
C GLY A 198 -0.25 3.24 9.08
N GLU A 199 -1.23 3.65 8.27
CA GLU A 199 -2.30 2.77 7.82
C GLU A 199 -2.27 2.58 6.30
N VAL A 200 -2.47 1.35 5.87
CA VAL A 200 -2.86 1.02 4.49
C VAL A 200 -4.28 0.45 4.51
N ILE A 201 -5.18 1.09 3.77
CA ILE A 201 -6.52 0.57 3.50
C ILE A 201 -6.53 0.01 2.07
N PHE A 202 -7.03 -1.21 1.85
CA PHE A 202 -6.98 -1.81 0.52
C PHE A 202 -8.30 -2.48 0.09
N GLY A 203 -8.65 -2.23 -1.17
CA GLY A 203 -9.66 -2.97 -1.91
C GLY A 203 -9.11 -4.28 -2.49
N THR A 204 -10.00 -5.14 -2.99
CA THR A 204 -9.62 -6.43 -3.59
C THR A 204 -8.65 -6.24 -4.76
N GLY A 205 -7.54 -6.97 -4.71
CA GLY A 205 -6.45 -6.87 -5.68
C GLY A 205 -5.66 -5.56 -5.58
N GLY A 206 -5.74 -4.87 -4.44
CA GLY A 206 -5.04 -3.60 -4.20
C GLY A 206 -3.56 -3.77 -3.82
N LEU A 207 -3.16 -4.93 -3.31
CA LEU A 207 -1.80 -5.18 -2.83
C LEU A 207 -0.93 -5.86 -3.89
N GLY A 208 0.35 -6.05 -3.56
CA GLY A 208 1.29 -6.78 -4.42
C GLY A 208 0.90 -8.25 -4.62
N LYS A 209 1.55 -8.90 -5.58
CA LYS A 209 1.25 -10.30 -5.93
C LYS A 209 2.02 -11.33 -5.11
N GLY A 210 3.17 -10.95 -4.57
CA GLY A 210 4.16 -11.89 -4.04
C GLY A 210 4.86 -12.63 -5.17
N VAL A 211 6.18 -12.74 -5.10
CA VAL A 211 7.02 -13.39 -6.11
C VAL A 211 8.05 -14.26 -5.39
N SER A 212 8.14 -15.53 -5.78
CA SER A 212 9.00 -16.52 -5.11
C SER A 212 10.46 -16.06 -5.12
N GLY A 213 11.09 -16.09 -3.94
CA GLY A 213 12.50 -15.73 -3.78
C GLY A 213 12.80 -14.23 -3.88
N GLN A 214 11.78 -13.37 -4.01
CA GLN A 214 12.00 -11.96 -4.37
C GLN A 214 11.13 -10.97 -3.61
N ALA A 215 9.83 -11.23 -3.48
CA ALA A 215 8.90 -10.30 -2.89
C ALA A 215 7.80 -11.03 -2.11
N TYR A 216 7.48 -10.49 -0.94
CA TYR A 216 6.26 -10.85 -0.24
C TYR A 216 5.07 -10.10 -0.85
N LYS A 217 3.91 -10.74 -0.89
CA LYS A 217 2.64 -10.09 -1.23
C LYS A 217 2.43 -8.89 -0.32
N VAL A 218 2.61 -9.11 0.99
CA VAL A 218 2.66 -8.06 2.00
C VAL A 218 3.77 -8.35 3.01
N ASP A 219 4.54 -7.33 3.35
CA ASP A 219 5.59 -7.38 4.37
C ASP A 219 5.33 -6.30 5.43
N PHE A 220 5.45 -6.65 6.70
CA PHE A 220 5.18 -5.78 7.84
C PHE A 220 6.42 -5.57 8.70
N TYR A 221 6.75 -4.30 8.95
CA TYR A 221 7.75 -3.86 9.92
C TYR A 221 7.05 -3.12 11.05
N ASN A 222 7.69 -2.95 12.21
CA ASN A 222 7.17 -2.12 13.32
C ASN A 222 5.72 -2.49 13.72
N ALA A 223 4.78 -1.54 13.76
CA ALA A 223 3.39 -1.77 14.18
C ALA A 223 2.34 -1.01 13.33
N PRO A 224 2.34 -1.14 11.98
CA PRO A 224 1.39 -0.47 11.11
C PRO A 224 0.00 -1.10 11.21
N THR A 225 -0.97 -0.44 10.60
CA THR A 225 -2.32 -0.99 10.39
C THR A 225 -2.53 -1.35 8.93
N LEU A 226 -3.03 -2.56 8.67
CA LEU A 226 -3.62 -2.93 7.39
C LEU A 226 -5.13 -3.13 7.57
N THR A 227 -5.91 -2.41 6.78
CA THR A 227 -7.37 -2.42 6.83
C THR A 227 -7.96 -2.95 5.52
N TRP A 228 -8.80 -3.99 5.63
CA TRP A 228 -9.58 -4.48 4.49
C TRP A 228 -10.75 -3.54 4.25
N ASP A 229 -10.91 -3.11 3.01
CA ASP A 229 -12.12 -2.39 2.60
C ASP A 229 -13.39 -3.22 2.75
N ALA A 230 -14.53 -2.54 2.88
CA ALA A 230 -15.82 -3.20 2.97
C ALA A 230 -16.06 -4.13 1.77
N GLY A 231 -16.41 -5.39 2.07
CA GLY A 231 -16.62 -6.45 1.08
C GLY A 231 -15.33 -7.15 0.62
N ASN A 232 -14.14 -6.70 1.04
CA ASN A 232 -12.89 -7.32 0.68
C ASN A 232 -12.62 -8.55 1.56
N THR A 233 -12.52 -9.74 0.95
CA THR A 233 -12.20 -11.01 1.63
C THR A 233 -10.87 -11.59 1.17
N GLU A 234 -10.00 -10.78 0.58
CA GLU A 234 -8.72 -11.23 0.02
C GLU A 234 -7.82 -11.86 1.10
N ASP A 235 -7.32 -13.06 0.80
CA ASP A 235 -6.27 -13.72 1.57
C ASP A 235 -4.90 -13.15 1.19
N ILE A 236 -4.24 -12.49 2.14
CA ILE A 236 -2.90 -11.91 1.94
C ILE A 236 -1.77 -12.91 2.21
N THR A 237 -2.07 -14.07 2.82
CA THR A 237 -1.13 -15.19 2.95
C THR A 237 -1.02 -15.99 1.65
N GLN A 238 -1.95 -15.79 0.72
CA GLN A 238 -1.93 -16.39 -0.62
C GLN A 238 -1.36 -15.41 -1.65
N ALA A 239 -0.11 -15.66 -2.05
CA ALA A 239 0.49 -15.03 -3.20
C ALA A 239 0.06 -15.71 -4.52
N GLN A 240 0.21 -14.98 -5.63
CA GLN A 240 0.08 -15.56 -6.97
C GLN A 240 1.39 -16.28 -7.38
N ASP A 241 1.33 -17.15 -8.38
CA ASP A 241 2.49 -17.76 -9.05
C ASP A 241 3.54 -18.42 -8.11
N ALA A 242 3.06 -19.15 -7.10
CA ALA A 242 3.89 -19.78 -6.06
C ALA A 242 4.78 -18.79 -5.29
N GLY A 243 4.39 -17.51 -5.26
CA GLY A 243 5.10 -16.46 -4.55
C GLY A 243 5.01 -16.55 -3.03
N TRP A 244 5.68 -15.62 -2.35
CA TRP A 244 5.62 -15.53 -0.90
C TRP A 244 4.45 -14.63 -0.46
N GLY A 245 3.66 -15.12 0.49
CA GLY A 245 2.46 -14.45 0.98
C GLY A 245 2.75 -13.30 1.95
N MET A 246 2.18 -13.40 3.15
CA MET A 246 2.37 -12.44 4.22
C MET A 246 3.66 -12.72 4.99
N TYR A 247 4.41 -11.65 5.28
CA TYR A 247 5.60 -11.69 6.13
C TYR A 247 5.53 -10.67 7.27
N LEU A 248 5.98 -11.11 8.44
CA LEU A 248 6.19 -10.32 9.66
C LEU A 248 7.69 -10.28 9.93
N GLU A 249 8.26 -9.08 9.89
CA GLU A 249 9.65 -8.87 10.28
C GLU A 249 9.85 -9.05 11.79
N ASP A 250 11.12 -9.14 12.21
CA ASP A 250 11.48 -9.35 13.61
C ASP A 250 10.86 -8.26 14.51
N GLY A 251 10.05 -8.68 15.49
CA GLY A 251 9.33 -7.80 16.40
C GLY A 251 8.12 -7.06 15.80
N ALA A 252 7.77 -7.30 14.53
CA ALA A 252 6.63 -6.64 13.90
C ALA A 252 5.31 -7.06 14.55
N THR A 253 4.42 -6.10 14.84
CA THR A 253 3.11 -6.32 15.48
C THR A 253 1.99 -5.57 14.74
N PRO A 254 1.76 -5.85 13.44
CA PRO A 254 0.74 -5.13 12.69
C PRO A 254 -0.66 -5.34 13.26
N THR A 255 -1.45 -4.28 13.17
CA THR A 255 -2.90 -4.35 13.35
C THR A 255 -3.55 -4.79 12.04
N LEU A 256 -4.23 -5.92 12.08
CA LEU A 256 -5.05 -6.45 10.99
C LEU A 256 -6.51 -6.10 11.26
N ASN A 257 -6.97 -5.01 10.65
CA ASN A 257 -8.36 -4.55 10.77
C ASN A 257 -9.19 -5.11 9.60
N VAL A 258 -9.93 -6.18 9.86
CA VAL A 258 -10.76 -6.80 8.81
C VAL A 258 -12.09 -6.06 8.58
N GLY A 259 -12.34 -4.95 9.27
CA GLY A 259 -13.64 -4.27 9.22
C GLY A 259 -14.77 -5.23 9.60
N THR A 260 -15.82 -5.29 8.78
CA THR A 260 -16.92 -6.25 8.92
C THR A 260 -16.71 -7.54 8.11
N ASN A 261 -15.54 -7.72 7.50
CA ASN A 261 -15.30 -8.81 6.54
C ASN A 261 -14.99 -10.13 7.24
N ASN A 262 -15.18 -11.22 6.49
CA ASN A 262 -14.72 -12.55 6.87
C ASN A 262 -13.53 -12.91 5.98
N VAL A 263 -12.33 -12.85 6.56
CA VAL A 263 -11.05 -13.12 5.88
C VAL A 263 -10.53 -14.45 6.36
N THR A 264 -10.01 -15.28 5.45
CA THR A 264 -9.33 -16.53 5.80
C THR A 264 -7.88 -16.44 5.35
N PHE A 265 -6.95 -16.73 6.26
CA PHE A 265 -5.55 -16.96 5.95
C PHE A 265 -5.33 -18.44 5.73
N ALA A 266 -5.34 -18.87 4.47
CA ALA A 266 -5.21 -20.27 4.11
C ALA A 266 -3.79 -20.82 4.35
N ASN A 267 -2.77 -19.95 4.31
CA ASN A 267 -1.38 -20.33 4.46
C ASN A 267 -0.76 -19.81 5.76
N THR A 268 0.34 -20.42 6.16
CA THR A 268 1.18 -19.97 7.28
C THR A 268 1.76 -18.58 7.00
N ILE A 269 1.70 -17.69 7.99
CA ILE A 269 2.44 -16.42 7.98
C ILE A 269 3.95 -16.73 8.06
N ASN A 270 4.78 -16.02 7.30
CA ASN A 270 6.22 -16.30 7.17
C ASN A 270 6.52 -17.72 6.62
N ALA A 271 5.64 -18.26 5.78
CA ALA A 271 5.84 -19.56 5.15
C ALA A 271 7.16 -19.61 4.36
N GLY A 272 7.93 -20.69 4.55
CA GLY A 272 9.18 -20.95 3.83
C GLY A 272 10.39 -20.15 4.30
N ASP A 273 10.25 -19.30 5.33
CA ASP A 273 11.35 -18.51 5.87
C ASP A 273 12.00 -19.19 7.10
N SER A 274 13.33 -19.17 7.18
CA SER A 274 14.13 -19.77 8.26
C SER A 274 14.59 -18.76 9.33
N ARG A 275 14.31 -17.47 9.15
CA ARG A 275 14.65 -16.41 10.11
C ARG A 275 13.80 -16.51 11.37
N ILE A 276 14.17 -15.74 12.38
CA ILE A 276 13.42 -15.61 13.63
C ILE A 276 12.03 -15.06 13.32
N LYS A 277 10.99 -15.75 13.78
CA LYS A 277 9.59 -15.40 13.56
C LYS A 277 8.99 -14.73 14.80
N SER A 278 9.65 -13.72 15.36
CA SER A 278 9.25 -13.09 16.62
C SER A 278 8.07 -12.11 16.49
N GLY A 279 7.65 -11.79 15.27
CA GLY A 279 6.49 -10.93 15.02
C GLY A 279 5.17 -11.53 15.52
N GLY A 280 4.21 -10.67 15.82
CA GLY A 280 2.87 -11.01 16.29
C GLY A 280 1.80 -10.27 15.48
N ILE A 281 0.53 -10.41 15.87
CA ILE A 281 -0.59 -9.72 15.21
C ILE A 281 -1.57 -9.15 16.22
N ILE A 282 -2.24 -8.06 15.82
CA ILE A 282 -3.39 -7.49 16.53
C ILE A 282 -4.61 -7.53 15.62
N LYS A 283 -5.60 -8.35 15.94
CA LYS A 283 -6.87 -8.44 15.21
C LYS A 283 -7.85 -7.35 15.67
N ARG A 284 -8.31 -6.53 14.73
CA ARG A 284 -9.39 -5.54 14.90
C ARG A 284 -10.50 -5.68 13.85
N GLY A 285 -11.56 -4.89 14.00
CA GLY A 285 -12.76 -4.97 13.17
C GLY A 285 -13.73 -6.04 13.66
N THR A 286 -15.02 -5.77 13.55
CA THR A 286 -16.10 -6.64 14.06
C THR A 286 -16.24 -7.97 13.31
N GLY A 287 -15.64 -8.08 12.12
CA GLY A 287 -15.62 -9.28 11.30
C GLY A 287 -14.70 -10.40 11.83
N THR A 288 -14.61 -11.47 11.05
CA THR A 288 -13.84 -12.67 11.39
C THR A 288 -12.53 -12.74 10.62
N LEU A 289 -11.41 -12.94 11.32
CA LEU A 289 -10.17 -13.45 10.72
C LEU A 289 -10.05 -14.93 11.06
N THR A 290 -9.91 -15.79 10.06
CA THR A 290 -9.77 -17.24 10.25
C THR A 290 -8.36 -17.70 9.91
N PHE A 291 -7.69 -18.40 10.82
CA PHE A 291 -6.47 -19.14 10.56
C PHE A 291 -6.79 -20.51 9.95
N GLY A 292 -6.62 -20.59 8.63
CA GLY A 292 -6.69 -21.79 7.81
C GLY A 292 -5.37 -22.58 7.85
N GLY A 293 -4.25 -21.87 7.71
CA GLY A 293 -2.90 -22.42 7.81
C GLY A 293 -2.41 -22.57 9.25
N SER A 294 -1.40 -23.44 9.45
CA SER A 294 -0.72 -23.61 10.74
C SER A 294 0.25 -22.45 10.96
N MET A 295 -0.07 -21.51 11.82
CA MET A 295 0.81 -20.36 12.09
C MET A 295 2.03 -20.80 12.91
N ASP A 296 3.20 -20.22 12.64
CA ASP A 296 4.45 -20.52 13.36
C ASP A 296 5.20 -19.26 13.83
N TYR A 297 4.56 -18.09 13.73
CA TYR A 297 5.04 -16.88 14.39
C TYR A 297 4.98 -17.03 15.91
N ARG A 298 5.84 -16.30 16.60
CA ARG A 298 6.10 -16.42 18.04
C ARG A 298 5.78 -15.16 18.82
N GLY A 299 5.52 -14.04 18.14
CA GLY A 299 4.98 -12.84 18.80
C GLY A 299 3.52 -13.02 19.18
N ASP A 300 2.98 -12.05 19.90
CA ASP A 300 1.64 -12.13 20.48
C ASP A 300 0.52 -12.28 19.44
N THR A 301 -0.51 -13.00 19.82
CA THR A 301 -1.80 -13.05 19.12
C THR A 301 -2.81 -12.28 19.94
N VAL A 302 -3.08 -11.03 19.56
CA VAL A 302 -4.00 -10.15 20.28
C VAL A 302 -5.32 -10.03 19.53
N VAL A 303 -6.43 -10.39 20.15
CA VAL A 303 -7.79 -10.25 19.61
C VAL A 303 -8.47 -9.09 20.30
N MET A 304 -8.37 -7.90 19.73
CA MET A 304 -8.94 -6.68 20.32
C MET A 304 -10.44 -6.55 20.01
N GLU A 305 -10.84 -6.87 18.79
CA GLU A 305 -12.23 -6.76 18.32
C GLU A 305 -12.61 -7.89 17.35
N GLY A 306 -13.90 -8.25 17.38
CA GLY A 306 -14.48 -9.25 16.48
C GLY A 306 -13.98 -10.66 16.81
N THR A 307 -13.93 -11.53 15.81
CA THR A 307 -13.53 -12.93 16.00
C THR A 307 -12.19 -13.23 15.35
N LEU A 308 -11.27 -13.82 16.10
CA LEU A 308 -10.21 -14.66 15.54
C LEU A 308 -10.68 -16.11 15.63
N ALA A 309 -10.68 -16.81 14.51
CA ALA A 309 -11.11 -18.19 14.42
C ALA A 309 -9.99 -19.11 13.97
N THR A 310 -10.00 -20.37 14.41
CA THR A 310 -9.17 -21.42 13.83
C THR A 310 -10.03 -22.41 13.05
N SER A 311 -9.46 -23.00 12.00
CA SER A 311 -10.17 -23.94 11.12
C SER A 311 -10.08 -25.40 11.56
N ALA A 312 -9.05 -25.75 12.33
CA ALA A 312 -8.77 -27.07 12.87
C ALA A 312 -7.85 -26.91 14.09
N ALA A 313 -7.26 -27.99 14.58
CA ALA A 313 -6.26 -27.96 15.65
C ALA A 313 -4.92 -27.38 15.15
N ASP A 314 -4.11 -26.89 16.09
CA ASP A 314 -2.74 -26.41 15.85
C ASP A 314 -2.70 -25.35 14.74
N ARG A 315 -3.42 -24.24 14.94
CA ARG A 315 -3.48 -23.13 13.98
C ARG A 315 -2.88 -21.85 14.51
N ILE A 316 -2.84 -21.64 15.82
CA ILE A 316 -2.13 -20.52 16.44
C ILE A 316 -0.68 -20.95 16.70
N GLY A 317 0.29 -20.06 16.53
CA GLY A 317 1.68 -20.41 16.79
C GLY A 317 1.92 -20.72 18.27
N ASP A 318 2.43 -21.91 18.57
CA ASP A 318 2.64 -22.37 19.96
C ASP A 318 3.54 -21.43 20.77
N GLY A 319 4.43 -20.67 20.11
CA GLY A 319 5.29 -19.69 20.76
C GLY A 319 4.60 -18.38 21.14
N SER A 320 3.32 -18.20 20.77
CA SER A 320 2.59 -16.94 20.87
C SER A 320 1.83 -16.80 22.19
N ARG A 321 1.98 -15.67 22.88
CA ARG A 321 1.04 -15.29 23.94
C ARG A 321 -0.31 -14.93 23.33
N ILE A 322 -1.39 -15.48 23.86
CA ILE A 322 -2.74 -15.20 23.38
C ILE A 322 -3.40 -14.19 24.32
N VAL A 323 -3.89 -13.08 23.76
CA VAL A 323 -4.58 -12.03 24.51
C VAL A 323 -5.93 -11.75 23.86
N ILE A 324 -7.01 -11.89 24.62
CA ILE A 324 -8.38 -11.64 24.14
C ILE A 324 -8.92 -10.44 24.90
N GLY A 325 -9.11 -9.33 24.19
CA GLY A 325 -9.69 -8.10 24.73
C GLY A 325 -11.19 -8.22 24.97
N THR A 326 -11.77 -7.22 25.64
CA THR A 326 -13.18 -7.22 26.04
C THR A 326 -14.18 -7.35 24.89
N ASN A 327 -13.81 -6.84 23.70
CA ASN A 327 -14.62 -6.93 22.48
C ASN A 327 -14.15 -8.04 21.53
N GLY A 328 -13.20 -8.85 21.97
CA GLY A 328 -12.60 -9.94 21.21
C GLY A 328 -13.28 -11.28 21.49
N THR A 329 -13.28 -12.13 20.48
CA THR A 329 -13.67 -13.54 20.58
C THR A 329 -12.60 -14.41 19.94
N LEU A 330 -12.09 -15.39 20.69
CA LEU A 330 -11.36 -16.51 20.12
C LEU A 330 -12.32 -17.68 19.90
N ARG A 331 -12.46 -18.17 18.68
CA ARG A 331 -13.29 -19.34 18.34
C ARG A 331 -12.42 -20.46 17.79
N THR A 332 -12.34 -21.59 18.49
CA THR A 332 -11.44 -22.68 18.10
C THR A 332 -12.16 -23.74 17.26
N GLY A 333 -11.63 -24.02 16.07
CA GLY A 333 -12.12 -25.08 15.17
C GLY A 333 -11.52 -26.47 15.48
N GLY A 334 -10.45 -26.50 16.28
CA GLY A 334 -9.87 -27.70 16.89
C GLY A 334 -9.12 -27.31 18.17
N SER A 335 -8.43 -28.26 18.80
CA SER A 335 -7.67 -27.95 20.01
C SER A 335 -6.47 -27.06 19.72
N GLU A 336 -6.23 -26.07 20.57
CA GLU A 336 -5.12 -25.12 20.45
C GLU A 336 -4.30 -25.11 21.74
N TRP A 337 -3.02 -24.80 21.63
CA TRP A 337 -2.12 -24.70 22.76
C TRP A 337 -1.03 -23.65 22.54
N THR A 338 -0.47 -23.16 23.63
CA THR A 338 0.69 -22.26 23.61
C THR A 338 1.64 -22.56 24.77
N TYR A 339 2.95 -22.46 24.53
CA TYR A 339 3.98 -22.45 25.57
C TYR A 339 3.90 -21.19 26.45
N GLN A 340 3.23 -20.14 25.97
CA GLN A 340 3.09 -18.85 26.64
C GLN A 340 1.80 -18.78 27.47
N SER A 341 1.44 -17.58 27.93
CA SER A 341 0.22 -17.33 28.68
C SER A 341 -0.99 -17.08 27.77
N ILE A 342 -2.18 -17.33 28.33
CA ILE A 342 -3.46 -16.90 27.78
C ILE A 342 -4.05 -15.86 28.74
N SER A 343 -4.36 -14.67 28.24
CA SER A 343 -5.10 -13.63 28.96
C SER A 343 -6.44 -13.42 28.29
N ASN A 344 -7.54 -13.53 29.04
CA ASN A 344 -8.89 -13.39 28.50
C ASN A 344 -9.71 -12.36 29.29
N ALA A 345 -10.16 -11.32 28.60
CA ALA A 345 -11.17 -10.36 29.05
C ALA A 345 -12.44 -10.40 28.19
N GLY A 346 -12.45 -11.21 27.12
CA GLY A 346 -13.55 -11.37 26.18
C GLY A 346 -14.12 -12.79 26.18
N VAL A 347 -14.46 -13.29 25.00
CA VAL A 347 -15.12 -14.61 24.82
C VAL A 347 -14.15 -15.64 24.26
N VAL A 348 -14.17 -16.85 24.82
CA VAL A 348 -13.52 -18.04 24.25
C VAL A 348 -14.59 -19.06 23.90
N ASN A 349 -14.84 -19.26 22.60
CA ASN A 349 -15.76 -20.26 22.09
C ASN A 349 -14.98 -21.52 21.69
N LEU A 350 -15.00 -22.53 22.57
CA LEU A 350 -14.20 -23.74 22.43
C LEU A 350 -14.75 -24.77 21.43
N GLN A 351 -16.04 -24.72 21.08
CA GLN A 351 -16.67 -25.71 20.20
C GLN A 351 -16.38 -27.19 20.59
N ASN A 352 -16.32 -27.49 21.89
CA ASN A 352 -15.91 -28.79 22.49
C ASN A 352 -14.43 -29.19 22.31
N ASN A 353 -13.57 -28.24 21.93
CA ASN A 353 -12.13 -28.41 21.84
C ASN A 353 -11.41 -27.97 23.13
N TRP A 354 -10.10 -28.23 23.18
CA TRP A 354 -9.25 -27.81 24.29
C TRP A 354 -8.49 -26.53 23.92
N LEU A 355 -8.30 -25.64 24.90
CA LEU A 355 -7.41 -24.50 24.80
C LEU A 355 -6.49 -24.51 26.02
N GLY A 356 -5.19 -24.69 25.81
CA GLY A 356 -4.21 -24.86 26.89
C GLY A 356 -3.07 -23.84 26.84
N SER A 357 -2.41 -23.66 27.98
CA SER A 357 -1.17 -22.86 28.10
C SER A 357 -0.10 -23.56 28.94
N GLY A 358 1.17 -23.15 28.80
CA GLY A 358 2.31 -23.62 29.61
C GLY A 358 2.96 -24.92 29.13
N ASP A 359 4.11 -25.25 29.73
CA ASP A 359 5.04 -26.31 29.26
C ASP A 359 4.45 -27.73 29.19
N ASP A 360 3.35 -28.02 29.90
CA ASP A 360 2.74 -29.36 29.99
C ASP A 360 1.43 -29.51 29.21
N GLY A 361 0.98 -28.44 28.53
CA GLY A 361 -0.28 -28.39 27.78
C GLY A 361 -1.53 -28.66 28.59
N ARG A 362 -1.44 -28.62 29.92
CA ARG A 362 -2.52 -29.03 30.84
C ARG A 362 -2.91 -27.96 31.84
N SER A 363 -2.31 -26.77 31.77
CA SER A 363 -2.81 -25.60 32.49
C SER A 363 -4.09 -25.09 31.81
N LEU A 364 -5.22 -25.57 32.33
CA LEU A 364 -6.58 -25.18 31.94
C LEU A 364 -6.86 -23.74 32.39
N VAL A 365 -7.03 -22.82 31.45
CA VAL A 365 -7.71 -21.54 31.72
C VAL A 365 -9.20 -21.76 31.48
N GLN A 366 -9.96 -21.86 32.57
CA GLN A 366 -11.33 -22.36 32.62
C GLN A 366 -12.41 -21.33 32.21
N THR A 367 -13.52 -21.87 31.67
CA THR A 367 -14.96 -21.46 31.67
C THR A 367 -15.38 -19.97 31.69
N GLY A 368 -16.22 -19.64 30.72
CA GLY A 368 -17.28 -18.62 30.77
C GLY A 368 -18.24 -18.86 29.59
N GLN A 369 -19.56 -18.78 29.82
CA GLN A 369 -20.61 -19.08 28.82
C GLN A 369 -20.48 -18.29 27.52
#